data_AF-W2YKE4-F1
#
_entry.id   AF-W2YKE4-F1
#
_cell.length_a   1.000
_cell.length_b   1.000
_cell.length_c   1.000
_cell.angle_alpha   90.00
_cell.angle_beta   90.00
_cell.angle_gamma   90.00
#
_symmetry.space_group_name_H-M   'P 1'
#
loop_
_entity.id
_entity.type
_entity.pdbx_description
1 polymer ?
#
loop_
_entity_poly.entity_id
_entity_poly.type
_entity_poly.pdbx_seq_one_letter_code
_entity_poly.pdbx_strand_id
1 'polypeptide(L)'
;MCVVPGGLTPYLQAGDIGIYKVFKDKLSSLINEWKRSDNVEYIARGNPPPPSVETVCNWERTAWRETPMSVVLNSIQTTRFHQSPSRWFIWMLKLAELNVTAGVENVQQQ
;
A
#
# COMPACT_ATOMS: atom_id res chain seq x y z
N MET A 1 -31.26 -0.21 -0.66
CA MET A 1 -30.54 -1.23 -1.45
C MET A 1 -30.03 -0.55 -2.71
N CYS A 2 -28.73 -0.62 -2.99
CA CYS A 2 -28.11 -0.02 -4.18
C CYS A 2 -27.66 -1.16 -5.10
N VAL A 3 -28.04 -1.12 -6.37
CA VAL A 3 -27.57 -2.07 -7.38
C VAL A 3 -26.44 -1.41 -8.14
N VAL A 4 -25.22 -1.96 -8.02
CA VAL A 4 -24.05 -1.53 -8.79
C VAL A 4 -23.95 -2.44 -10.00
N PRO A 5 -24.05 -1.92 -11.24
CA PRO A 5 -23.89 -2.75 -12.42
C PRO A 5 -22.45 -3.25 -12.55
N GLY A 6 -22.30 -4.42 -13.18
CA GLY A 6 -21.00 -5.08 -13.35
C GLY A 6 -19.97 -4.15 -14.00
N GLY A 7 -18.75 -4.16 -13.47
CA GLY A 7 -17.65 -3.33 -13.98
C GLY A 7 -17.61 -1.89 -13.46
N LEU A 8 -18.59 -1.44 -12.65
CA LEU A 8 -18.55 -0.09 -12.06
C LEU A 8 -17.88 0.00 -10.69
N THR A 9 -17.64 -1.14 -10.03
CA THR A 9 -16.98 -1.20 -8.72
C THR A 9 -15.64 -0.43 -8.66
N PRO A 10 -14.74 -0.50 -9.68
CA PRO A 10 -13.47 0.22 -9.66
C PRO A 10 -13.61 1.76 -9.63
N TYR A 11 -14.73 2.29 -10.11
CA TYR A 11 -14.99 3.74 -10.14
C TYR A 11 -15.59 4.26 -8.83
N LEU A 12 -16.02 3.35 -7.96
CA LEU A 12 -16.64 3.67 -6.68
C LEU A 12 -15.65 3.49 -5.52
N GLN A 13 -14.68 2.58 -5.67
CA GLN A 13 -13.72 2.27 -4.60
C GLN A 13 -12.48 3.15 -4.71
N ALA A 14 -12.19 3.95 -3.67
CA ALA A 14 -10.98 4.78 -3.60
C ALA A 14 -9.69 3.96 -3.79
N GLY A 15 -9.73 2.68 -3.39
CA GLY A 15 -8.70 1.69 -3.66
C GLY A 15 -8.34 1.63 -5.14
N ASP A 16 -9.33 1.29 -5.97
CA ASP A 16 -9.14 1.10 -7.42
C ASP A 16 -8.97 2.41 -8.19
N ILE A 17 -9.49 3.53 -7.70
CA ILE A 17 -9.33 4.85 -8.34
C ILE A 17 -7.85 5.27 -8.44
N GLY A 18 -7.03 4.97 -7.44
CA GLY A 18 -5.64 5.41 -7.48
C GLY A 18 -4.72 4.79 -6.44
N ILE A 19 -5.24 4.47 -5.26
CA ILE A 19 -4.43 3.95 -4.15
C ILE A 19 -3.72 2.65 -4.54
N TYR A 20 -4.45 1.69 -5.10
CA TYR A 20 -3.88 0.38 -5.46
C TYR A 20 -2.91 0.45 -6.62
N LYS A 21 -3.06 1.41 -7.54
CA LYS A 21 -2.08 1.59 -8.62
C LYS A 21 -0.72 1.97 -8.02
N VAL A 22 -0.67 3.05 -7.25
CA VAL A 22 0.59 3.55 -6.67
C VAL A 22 1.19 2.54 -5.70
N PHE A 23 0.36 1.92 -4.87
CA PHE A 23 0.81 0.86 -3.96
C PHE A 23 1.42 -0.32 -4.71
N LYS A 24 0.76 -0.84 -5.75
CA LYS A 24 1.26 -1.98 -6.55
C LYS A 24 2.51 -1.62 -7.35
N ASP A 25 2.63 -0.39 -7.85
CA ASP A 25 3.83 0.07 -8.54
C ASP A 25 5.04 0.06 -7.59
N LYS A 26 4.86 0.53 -6.35
CA LYS A 26 5.89 0.49 -5.30
C LYS A 26 6.25 -0.93 -4.89
N LEU A 27 5.25 -1.76 -4.64
CA LEU A 27 5.46 -3.18 -4.32
C LEU A 27 6.20 -3.91 -5.45
N SER A 28 5.86 -3.63 -6.71
CA SER A 28 6.54 -4.20 -7.87
C SER A 28 8.01 -3.78 -7.94
N SER A 29 8.33 -2.53 -7.60
CA SER A 29 9.71 -2.06 -7.51
C SER A 29 10.50 -2.83 -6.46
N LEU A 30 9.96 -2.98 -5.25
CA LEU A 30 10.59 -3.72 -4.14
C LEU A 30 10.84 -5.19 -4.49
N ILE A 31 9.85 -5.83 -5.12
CA ILE A 31 9.98 -7.22 -5.60
C ILE A 31 11.07 -7.33 -6.66
N ASN A 32 11.15 -6.38 -7.60
CA ASN A 32 12.15 -6.39 -8.66
C ASN A 32 13.57 -6.13 -8.13
N GLU A 33 13.69 -5.27 -7.13
CA GLU A 33 14.96 -5.03 -6.43
C GLU A 33 15.43 -6.28 -5.69
N TRP A 34 14.53 -6.95 -4.96
CA TRP A 34 14.83 -8.23 -4.33
C TRP A 34 15.25 -9.28 -5.36
N LYS A 35 14.52 -9.43 -6.47
CA LYS A 35 14.89 -10.38 -7.54
C LYS A 35 16.30 -10.15 -8.12
N ARG A 36 16.80 -8.91 -8.06
CA ARG A 36 18.12 -8.51 -8.57
C ARG A 36 19.20 -8.53 -7.50
N SER A 37 18.86 -8.73 -6.23
CA SER A 37 19.84 -8.77 -5.15
C SER A 37 20.39 -10.17 -4.93
N ASP A 38 21.49 -10.25 -4.19
CA ASP A 38 22.11 -11.52 -3.80
C ASP A 38 21.30 -12.27 -2.72
N ASN A 39 20.18 -11.69 -2.25
CA ASN A 39 19.28 -12.32 -1.27
C ASN A 39 18.40 -13.41 -1.89
N VAL A 40 18.55 -13.65 -3.20
CA VAL A 40 17.80 -14.66 -3.94
C VAL A 40 18.65 -15.91 -4.04
N GLU A 41 18.33 -16.91 -3.22
CA GLU A 41 18.95 -18.22 -3.32
C GLU A 41 18.42 -18.96 -4.55
N TYR A 42 19.15 -18.94 -5.66
CA TYR A 42 18.75 -19.71 -6.83
C TYR A 42 18.95 -21.21 -6.59
N ILE A 43 17.85 -21.97 -6.52
CA ILE A 43 17.91 -23.43 -6.52
C ILE A 43 18.37 -23.94 -7.89
N ALA A 44 18.93 -25.15 -7.92
CA ALA A 44 19.49 -25.78 -9.13
C ALA A 44 18.52 -25.89 -10.34
N ARG A 45 17.22 -25.66 -10.14
CA ARG A 45 16.18 -25.58 -11.19
C ARG A 45 15.95 -24.18 -11.79
N GLY A 46 16.69 -23.16 -11.35
CA GLY A 46 16.70 -21.82 -11.94
C GLY A 46 15.54 -20.89 -11.53
N ASN A 47 14.51 -21.37 -10.82
CA ASN A 47 13.47 -20.49 -10.27
C ASN A 47 13.77 -20.13 -8.82
N PRO A 48 13.75 -18.85 -8.43
CA PRO A 48 13.98 -18.47 -7.05
C PRO A 48 12.87 -19.01 -6.12
N PRO A 49 13.20 -19.41 -4.88
CA PRO A 49 12.22 -19.79 -3.88
C PRO A 49 11.33 -18.59 -3.55
N PRO A 50 10.10 -18.84 -3.05
CA PRO A 50 9.26 -17.76 -2.56
C PRO A 50 9.97 -17.03 -1.40
N PRO A 51 9.89 -15.68 -1.35
CA PRO A 51 10.41 -14.92 -0.23
C PRO A 51 9.70 -15.30 1.08
N SER A 52 10.36 -15.07 2.21
CA SER A 52 9.75 -15.31 3.52
C SER A 52 8.53 -14.41 3.73
N VAL A 53 7.60 -14.87 4.58
CA VAL A 53 6.42 -14.07 4.96
C VAL A 53 6.84 -12.71 5.54
N GLU A 54 7.88 -12.69 6.37
CA GLU A 54 8.43 -11.46 6.95
C GLU A 54 8.90 -10.48 5.86
N THR A 55 9.59 -10.99 4.83
CA THR A 55 10.06 -10.18 3.70
C THR A 55 8.87 -9.54 2.96
N VAL A 56 7.83 -10.34 2.68
CA VAL A 56 6.61 -9.85 2.01
C VAL A 56 5.90 -8.80 2.88
N CYS A 57 5.72 -9.05 4.17
CA CYS A 57 5.11 -8.08 5.10
C CYS A 57 5.90 -6.77 5.16
N ASN A 58 7.23 -6.84 5.13
CA ASN A 58 8.08 -5.65 5.10
C ASN A 58 7.92 -4.87 3.79
N TRP A 59 7.75 -5.54 2.64
CA TRP A 59 7.46 -4.86 1.38
C TRP A 59 6.08 -4.23 1.36
N GLU A 60 5.05 -4.93 1.84
CA GLU A 60 3.69 -4.37 1.93
C GLU A 60 3.68 -3.14 2.83
N ARG A 61 4.31 -3.22 4.01
CA ARG A 61 4.45 -2.07 4.93
C ARG A 61 5.19 -0.91 4.28
N THR A 62 6.29 -1.19 3.59
CA THR A 62 7.11 -0.17 2.92
C THR A 62 6.35 0.49 1.76
N ALA A 63 5.73 -0.29 0.89
CA ALA A 63 4.92 0.21 -0.22
C ALA A 63 3.73 1.04 0.28
N TRP A 64 3.07 0.61 1.36
CA TRP A 64 1.99 1.37 1.98
C TRP A 64 2.49 2.69 2.56
N ARG A 65 3.61 2.67 3.31
CA ARG A 65 4.25 3.87 3.86
C ARG A 65 4.60 4.87 2.77
N GLU A 66 5.21 4.40 1.68
CA GLU A 66 5.62 5.23 0.55
C GLU A 66 4.47 5.71 -0.35
N THR A 67 3.28 5.11 -0.23
CA THR A 67 2.10 5.61 -0.94
C THR A 67 1.78 7.03 -0.45
N PRO A 68 1.81 8.06 -1.31
CA PRO A 68 1.66 9.44 -0.86
C PRO A 68 0.28 9.70 -0.26
N MET A 69 0.25 10.48 0.83
CA MET A 69 -1.00 10.87 1.49
C MET A 69 -1.95 11.59 0.53
N SER A 70 -1.41 12.41 -0.38
CA SER A 70 -2.17 13.11 -1.41
C SER A 70 -2.93 12.15 -2.34
N VAL A 71 -2.36 10.99 -2.68
CA VAL A 71 -3.03 9.98 -3.51
C VAL A 71 -4.23 9.38 -2.77
N VAL A 72 -4.08 9.10 -1.47
CA VAL A 72 -5.16 8.59 -0.62
C VAL A 72 -6.30 9.61 -0.50
N LEU A 73 -5.96 10.88 -0.24
CA LEU A 73 -6.94 11.97 -0.16
C LEU A 73 -7.68 12.19 -1.47
N ASN A 74 -6.94 12.34 -2.56
CA ASN A 74 -7.51 12.60 -3.88
C ASN A 74 -8.42 11.45 -4.32
N SER A 75 -8.02 10.21 -4.04
CA SER A 75 -8.84 9.04 -4.36
C SER A 75 -10.14 9.03 -3.55
N ILE A 76 -10.08 9.30 -2.23
CA ILE A 76 -11.27 9.41 -1.38
C ILE A 76 -12.20 10.52 -1.86
N GLN A 77 -11.67 11.71 -2.12
CA GLN A 77 -12.45 12.85 -2.62
C GLN A 77 -13.13 12.54 -3.96
N THR A 78 -12.45 11.79 -4.84
CA THR A 78 -12.97 11.40 -6.16
C THR A 78 -14.16 10.44 -6.06
N THR A 79 -14.20 9.56 -5.05
CA THR A 79 -15.33 8.63 -4.89
C THR A 79 -16.66 9.29 -4.54
N ARG A 80 -16.65 10.54 -4.07
CA ARG A 80 -17.83 11.34 -3.67
C ARG A 80 -18.79 10.71 -2.64
N PHE A 81 -18.47 9.55 -2.04
CA PHE A 81 -19.32 8.92 -1.02
C PHE A 81 -19.36 9.70 0.30
N HIS A 82 -18.23 10.27 0.73
CA HIS A 82 -18.16 11.03 1.97
C HIS A 82 -16.98 11.99 1.96
N GLN A 83 -17.24 13.29 2.17
CA GLN A 83 -16.21 14.35 2.07
C GLN A 83 -15.19 14.33 3.21
N SER A 84 -15.51 13.71 4.35
CA SER A 84 -14.57 13.56 5.46
C SER A 84 -13.74 12.28 5.30
N PRO A 85 -12.41 12.37 5.09
CA PRO A 85 -11.51 11.22 5.02
C PRO A 85 -11.51 10.40 6.32
N SER A 86 -11.74 11.02 7.46
CA SER A 86 -11.76 10.38 8.78
C SER A 86 -12.79 9.26 8.94
N ARG A 87 -13.81 9.20 8.06
CA ARG A 87 -14.78 8.10 8.05
C ARG A 87 -14.36 6.90 7.20
N TRP A 88 -13.22 7.00 6.51
CA TRP A 88 -12.71 5.94 5.65
C TRP A 88 -11.67 5.10 6.40
N PHE A 89 -11.90 3.78 6.42
CA PHE A 89 -10.97 2.84 7.06
C PHE A 89 -9.54 2.95 6.48
N ILE A 90 -9.43 3.09 5.15
CA ILE A 90 -8.13 3.24 4.47
C ILE A 90 -7.38 4.51 4.93
N TRP A 91 -8.09 5.60 5.21
CA TRP A 91 -7.50 6.82 5.75
C TRP A 91 -7.03 6.63 7.19
N MET A 92 -7.83 5.96 8.03
CA MET A 92 -7.44 5.66 9.41
C MET A 92 -6.20 4.78 9.49
N LEU A 93 -6.09 3.77 8.62
CA LEU A 93 -4.88 2.96 8.50
C LEU A 93 -3.66 3.81 8.12
N LYS A 94 -3.81 4.74 7.18
CA LYS A 94 -2.71 5.62 6.77
C LYS A 94 -2.27 6.56 7.90
N LEU A 95 -3.22 7.13 8.65
CA LEU A 95 -2.93 7.99 9.79
C LEU A 95 -2.29 7.24 10.96
N ALA A 96 -2.75 6.03 11.27
CA ALA A 96 -2.17 5.20 12.32
C ALA A 96 -0.68 4.93 12.05
N GLU A 97 -0.33 4.61 10.80
CA GLU A 97 1.07 4.40 10.38
C GLU A 97 1.93 5.67 10.52
N LEU A 98 1.41 6.84 10.17
CA LEU A 98 2.12 8.11 10.36
C LEU A 98 2.34 8.45 11.85
N ASN A 99 1.35 8.17 12.69
CA ASN A 99 1.47 8.43 14.13
C ASN A 99 2.48 7.48 14.80
N VAL A 100 2.55 6.23 14.35
CA VAL A 100 3.60 5.28 14.80
C VAL A 100 4.99 5.79 14.39
N THR A 101 5.16 6.28 13.16
CA THR A 101 6.47 6.80 12.70
C THR A 101 6.89 8.05 13.46
N ALA A 102 5.98 9.01 13.65
CA ALA A 102 6.25 10.20 14.46
C ALA A 102 6.63 9.83 15.91
N GLY A 103 5.98 8.82 16.50
CA GLY A 103 6.34 8.32 17.83
C GLY A 103 7.76 7.74 17.91
N VAL A 104 8.19 7.00 16.88
CA VAL A 104 9.55 6.42 16.81
C VAL A 104 10.63 7.49 16.64
N GLU A 105 10.40 8.50 15.81
CA GLU A 105 11.36 9.59 15.60
C GLU A 105 11.57 10.44 16.87
N ASN A 106 10.51 10.67 17.65
CA ASN A 106 10.61 11.40 18.92
C ASN A 106 11.36 10.61 20.00
N VAL A 107 11.27 9.27 20.00
CA VAL A 107 11.99 8.41 20.95
C VAL A 107 13.48 8.31 20.62
N GLN A 108 13.88 8.46 19.35
CA GLN A 108 15.30 8.42 18.95
C GLN A 108 16.05 9.73 19.22
N GLN A 109 15.36 10.81 19.59
CA GLN A 109 15.96 12.13 19.86
C GLN A 109 16.11 12.43 21.37
N GLN A 110 15.81 11.46 22.24
CA GLN A 110 15.86 11.58 23.70
C GLN A 110 16.88 10.60 24.30
#